data_AF-A0A174HQY5-F1
#
_entry.id   AF-A0A174HQY5-F1
#
_cell.length_a   1.000
_cell.length_b   1.000
_cell.length_c   1.000
_cell.angle_alpha   90.00
_cell.angle_beta   90.00
_cell.angle_gamma   90.00
#
_symmetry.space_group_name_H-M   'P 1'
#
loop_
_entity.id
_entity.type
_entity.pdbx_description
1 polymer ?
#
loop_
_entity_poly.entity_id
_entity_poly.type
_entity_poly.pdbx_seq_one_letter_code
_entity_poly.pdbx_strand_id
1 'polypeptide(L)'
;MRIMEYLKITDSLKKEIEPKLKDYFLGRYYKTETNHYHDNRFIQLETILHDIDIHYEYYQGYVELHLEGKFSGYEYNTIWRELVEESYQHQELSWHRWGNRNRGRCRINISIQSADDIIKCFEKISKIFDPVLSPLSAEHGDAEVIMQQMENLEILPPADSMQVEKLTYGILKIKELPFNNFIIPEYQRPYKWGVKNVNQLINDLLYFKDSEEYRLGTLVLHENNIVDGQQRIVTLSLILYELFNKKEIRIKNPYQEVQDRIKTFWKRTEFTNEHSIGHVRENLIAIEDRLDDLDDNFLDFLLSKCQFVVVRLPEISEAFQFFDSQNARGKDLEPHDLLKAFHLREIKRLSEKDSDNITKWQDLDPQRLVELFLTLYRVKRWAKNNSGKEFTKDNIDAFKGISLEDKRYPFYMQQIICHFFSSFYANEPSRNIDQSKMEFPFQIDQICINGSRFFDMIRYYDAMYNKIIDENEYKNYDSTEDEKSAYKIVRMLNNYSNRNRTGDIYVRQLFNCLLIYYVDRFGFAEINKVVRKIFRYVYQIRLIHYSVQLPTIDNSATNGIMFKTIRDAQSPYEIINLMTPQIESLASNADSQIKQLYF
;
A
#
# COMPACT_ATOMS: atom_id res chain seq x y z
N MET A 1 10.98 -37.91 -12.60
CA MET A 1 9.72 -37.73 -13.36
C MET A 1 8.94 -39.03 -13.32
N ARG A 2 7.92 -39.15 -12.45
CA ARG A 2 6.89 -40.19 -12.61
C ARG A 2 6.01 -39.76 -13.78
N ILE A 3 5.95 -40.54 -14.84
CA ILE A 3 4.98 -40.36 -15.92
C ILE A 3 3.60 -40.57 -15.27
N MET A 4 2.74 -39.55 -15.26
CA MET A 4 1.35 -39.74 -14.84
C MET A 4 0.68 -40.71 -15.82
N GLU A 5 0.26 -41.87 -15.33
CA GLU A 5 -0.60 -42.79 -16.08
C GLU A 5 -2.02 -42.21 -16.09
N TYR A 6 -2.46 -41.70 -17.23
CA TYR A 6 -3.85 -41.33 -17.49
C TYR A 6 -4.40 -42.17 -18.65
N LEU A 7 -5.72 -42.36 -18.68
CA LEU A 7 -6.38 -43.16 -19.71
C LEU A 7 -6.19 -42.52 -21.10
N LYS A 8 -5.29 -43.08 -21.91
CA LYS A 8 -4.98 -42.60 -23.26
C LYS A 8 -6.12 -42.89 -24.22
N ILE A 9 -6.36 -41.95 -25.13
CA ILE A 9 -7.40 -42.07 -26.15
C ILE A 9 -6.91 -42.99 -27.27
N THR A 10 -7.24 -44.27 -27.19
CA THR A 10 -6.94 -45.28 -28.21
C THR A 10 -8.13 -45.47 -29.16
N ASP A 11 -7.92 -46.10 -30.32
CA ASP A 11 -9.03 -46.40 -31.25
C ASP A 11 -10.03 -47.38 -30.65
N SER A 12 -9.58 -48.22 -29.72
CA SER A 12 -10.45 -49.10 -28.92
C SER A 12 -11.34 -48.29 -27.97
N LEU A 13 -10.77 -47.30 -27.27
CA LEU A 13 -11.53 -46.45 -26.35
C LEU A 13 -12.57 -45.60 -27.10
N LYS A 14 -12.22 -45.07 -28.28
CA LYS A 14 -13.17 -44.34 -29.12
C LYS A 14 -14.39 -45.18 -29.50
N LYS A 15 -14.15 -46.41 -29.99
CA LYS A 15 -15.23 -47.35 -30.33
C LYS A 15 -16.12 -47.71 -29.15
N GLU A 16 -15.59 -47.65 -27.93
CA GLU A 16 -16.36 -47.88 -26.71
C GLU A 16 -17.18 -46.64 -26.27
N ILE A 17 -16.63 -45.43 -26.43
CA ILE A 17 -17.24 -44.18 -25.95
C ILE A 17 -18.30 -43.64 -26.91
N GLU A 18 -18.09 -43.73 -28.23
CA GLU A 18 -18.99 -43.14 -29.22
C GLU A 18 -20.46 -43.60 -29.10
N PRO A 19 -20.76 -44.91 -28.91
CA PRO A 19 -22.14 -45.34 -28.66
C PRO A 19 -22.70 -44.75 -27.35
N LYS A 20 -21.89 -44.68 -26.29
CA LYS A 20 -22.30 -44.15 -24.99
C LYS A 20 -22.59 -42.65 -25.05
N LEU A 21 -21.80 -41.87 -25.78
CA LEU A 21 -22.06 -40.44 -26.01
C LEU A 21 -23.40 -40.24 -26.73
N LYS A 22 -23.68 -41.06 -27.74
CA LYS A 22 -24.93 -41.00 -28.50
C LYS A 22 -26.16 -41.31 -27.64
N ASP A 23 -26.03 -42.26 -26.71
CA ASP A 23 -27.13 -42.66 -25.83
C ASP A 23 -27.37 -41.64 -24.71
N TYR A 24 -26.32 -41.06 -24.14
CA TYR A 24 -26.42 -40.12 -23.01
C TYR A 24 -26.71 -38.67 -23.42
N PHE A 25 -26.19 -38.23 -24.57
CA PHE A 25 -26.32 -36.85 -25.07
C PHE A 25 -27.08 -36.81 -26.38
N LEU A 26 -28.34 -37.27 -26.34
CA LEU A 26 -29.24 -37.29 -27.49
C LEU A 26 -29.34 -35.91 -28.16
N GLY A 27 -29.05 -35.89 -29.46
CA GLY A 27 -29.10 -34.67 -30.27
C GLY A 27 -27.83 -33.81 -30.22
N ARG A 28 -26.82 -34.19 -29.42
CA ARG A 28 -25.54 -33.46 -29.38
C ARG A 28 -24.51 -34.01 -30.36
N TYR A 29 -23.85 -33.12 -31.09
CA TYR A 29 -22.67 -33.39 -31.88
C TYR A 29 -21.46 -33.67 -31.00
N TYR A 30 -20.66 -34.65 -31.41
CA TYR A 30 -19.40 -35.00 -30.78
C TYR A 30 -18.37 -35.34 -31.85
N LYS A 31 -17.10 -35.09 -31.55
CA LYS A 31 -15.96 -35.33 -32.44
C LYS A 31 -14.85 -36.09 -31.72
N THR A 32 -14.26 -37.06 -32.39
CA THR A 32 -13.27 -38.00 -31.82
C THR A 32 -12.02 -38.13 -32.70
N GLU A 33 -11.13 -37.13 -32.81
CA GLU A 33 -9.97 -37.25 -33.73
C GLU A 33 -8.75 -36.35 -33.45
N THR A 34 -7.62 -36.68 -34.11
CA THR A 34 -6.29 -36.05 -33.99
C THR A 34 -6.25 -34.65 -34.59
N ASN A 35 -5.79 -33.67 -33.83
CA ASN A 35 -5.48 -32.35 -34.36
C ASN A 35 -4.20 -32.43 -35.23
N HIS A 36 -4.20 -31.86 -36.44
CA HIS A 36 -3.04 -31.95 -37.36
C HIS A 36 -1.80 -31.15 -36.91
N TYR A 37 -1.92 -30.33 -35.85
CA TYR A 37 -0.84 -29.49 -35.33
C TYR A 37 -0.13 -30.05 -34.10
N HIS A 38 -0.73 -31.02 -33.41
CA HIS A 38 -0.18 -31.65 -32.20
C HIS A 38 -0.61 -33.11 -32.20
N ASP A 39 0.31 -34.06 -31.97
CA ASP A 39 0.06 -35.52 -31.89
C ASP A 39 -0.94 -35.97 -30.79
N ASN A 40 -1.78 -35.06 -30.30
CA ASN A 40 -2.73 -35.28 -29.22
C ASN A 40 -4.11 -35.64 -29.78
N ARG A 41 -4.66 -36.74 -29.23
CA ARG A 41 -6.04 -37.17 -29.43
C ARG A 41 -6.92 -36.52 -28.37
N PHE A 42 -8.16 -36.19 -28.71
CA PHE A 42 -9.19 -35.66 -27.80
C PHE A 42 -10.57 -36.23 -28.14
N ILE A 43 -11.53 -36.06 -27.24
CA ILE A 43 -12.96 -36.32 -27.47
C ILE A 43 -13.70 -35.04 -27.11
N GLN A 44 -14.35 -34.41 -28.09
CA GLN A 44 -15.07 -33.15 -27.91
C GLN A 44 -16.58 -33.41 -27.98
N LEU A 45 -17.33 -32.79 -27.09
CA LEU A 45 -18.78 -32.82 -26.97
C LEU A 45 -19.30 -31.38 -26.95
N GLU A 46 -20.31 -31.06 -27.73
CA GLU A 46 -20.88 -29.71 -27.71
C GLU A 46 -21.67 -29.40 -26.43
N THR A 47 -21.78 -28.10 -26.13
CA THR A 47 -22.73 -27.58 -25.14
C THR A 47 -24.13 -27.48 -25.73
N ILE A 48 -25.13 -27.11 -24.92
CA ILE A 48 -26.49 -26.80 -25.41
C ILE A 48 -26.57 -25.64 -26.41
N LEU A 49 -25.49 -24.86 -26.59
CA LEU A 49 -25.45 -23.75 -27.55
C LEU A 49 -25.19 -24.20 -28.98
N HIS A 50 -24.77 -25.45 -29.20
CA HIS A 50 -24.37 -25.98 -30.52
C HIS A 50 -23.31 -25.11 -31.23
N ASP A 51 -22.41 -24.50 -30.44
CA ASP A 51 -21.37 -23.60 -30.92
C ASP A 51 -19.98 -24.20 -30.69
N ILE A 52 -19.14 -24.16 -31.72
CA ILE A 52 -17.80 -24.77 -31.67
C ILE A 52 -16.85 -24.02 -30.72
N ASP A 53 -17.07 -22.73 -30.50
CA ASP A 53 -16.22 -21.88 -29.67
C ASP A 53 -16.48 -22.11 -28.15
N ILE A 54 -17.50 -22.88 -27.78
CA ILE A 54 -17.76 -23.29 -26.39
C ILE A 54 -18.20 -24.75 -26.30
N HIS A 55 -17.30 -25.60 -25.82
CA HIS A 55 -17.47 -27.05 -25.87
C HIS A 55 -16.85 -27.74 -24.66
N TYR A 56 -17.29 -28.98 -24.40
CA TYR A 56 -16.64 -29.88 -23.47
C TYR A 56 -15.60 -30.74 -24.19
N GLU A 57 -14.45 -30.99 -23.57
CA GLU A 57 -13.38 -31.79 -24.15
C GLU A 57 -12.78 -32.74 -23.12
N TYR A 58 -12.57 -34.01 -23.50
CA TYR A 58 -11.69 -34.92 -22.78
C TYR A 58 -10.29 -34.88 -23.38
N TYR A 59 -9.35 -34.34 -22.61
CA TYR A 59 -7.97 -34.12 -23.01
C TYR A 59 -6.99 -34.39 -21.85
N GLN A 60 -5.92 -35.15 -22.13
CA GLN A 60 -4.85 -35.45 -21.19
C GLN A 60 -5.30 -35.96 -19.80
N GLY A 61 -6.37 -36.75 -19.74
CA GLY A 61 -6.87 -37.35 -18.50
C GLY A 61 -7.95 -36.56 -17.78
N TYR A 62 -8.44 -35.46 -18.35
CA TYR A 62 -9.44 -34.60 -17.75
C TYR A 62 -10.58 -34.29 -18.70
N VAL A 63 -11.78 -34.09 -18.16
CA VAL A 63 -12.89 -33.44 -18.88
C VAL A 63 -12.89 -31.96 -18.52
N GLU A 64 -12.93 -31.10 -19.54
CA GLU A 64 -12.80 -29.66 -19.43
C GLU A 64 -13.90 -28.95 -20.23
N LEU A 65 -14.41 -27.81 -19.73
CA LEU A 65 -15.16 -26.82 -20.52
C LEU A 65 -14.15 -25.84 -21.13
N HIS A 66 -14.25 -25.60 -22.43
CA HIS A 66 -13.38 -24.68 -23.16
C HIS A 66 -14.17 -23.45 -23.63
N LEU A 67 -13.58 -22.26 -23.44
CA LEU A 67 -14.06 -20.99 -23.98
C LEU A 67 -13.05 -20.47 -25.00
N GLU A 68 -13.38 -20.62 -26.27
CA GLU A 68 -12.54 -20.33 -27.43
C GLU A 68 -13.21 -19.29 -28.33
N GLY A 69 -12.56 -18.93 -29.44
CA GLY A 69 -13.06 -18.00 -30.46
C GLY A 69 -13.81 -16.80 -29.89
N LYS A 70 -15.09 -16.63 -30.24
CA LYS A 70 -15.89 -15.50 -29.77
C LYS A 70 -16.13 -15.48 -28.26
N PHE A 71 -16.27 -16.64 -27.61
CA PHE A 71 -16.46 -16.76 -26.16
C PHE A 71 -15.20 -16.44 -25.36
N SER A 72 -14.04 -16.36 -26.03
CA SER A 72 -12.83 -15.83 -25.42
C SER A 72 -12.84 -14.30 -25.29
N GLY A 73 -13.70 -13.61 -26.05
CA GLY A 73 -13.82 -12.15 -26.12
C GLY A 73 -14.48 -11.50 -24.89
N TYR A 74 -14.33 -10.18 -24.78
CA TYR A 74 -14.85 -9.39 -23.64
C TYR A 74 -16.38 -9.27 -23.63
N GLU A 75 -17.01 -9.35 -24.80
CA GLU A 75 -18.48 -9.30 -24.98
C GLU A 75 -19.19 -10.43 -24.22
N TYR A 76 -18.50 -11.54 -23.94
CA TYR A 76 -19.03 -12.70 -23.21
C TYR A 76 -18.55 -12.75 -21.75
N ASN A 77 -18.11 -11.62 -21.17
CA ASN A 77 -17.65 -11.56 -19.79
C ASN A 77 -18.75 -11.91 -18.78
N THR A 78 -20.00 -11.53 -19.04
CA THR A 78 -21.11 -11.78 -18.12
C THR A 78 -21.37 -13.27 -17.98
N ILE A 79 -21.51 -13.99 -19.10
CA ILE A 79 -21.69 -15.45 -19.07
C ILE A 79 -20.47 -16.16 -18.47
N TRP A 80 -19.25 -15.67 -18.76
CA TRP A 80 -18.05 -16.18 -18.13
C TRP A 80 -18.08 -16.03 -16.60
N ARG A 81 -18.57 -14.90 -16.08
CA ARG A 81 -18.70 -14.69 -14.63
C ARG A 81 -19.69 -15.68 -14.02
N GLU A 82 -20.83 -15.90 -14.65
CA GLU A 82 -21.83 -16.85 -14.16
C GLU A 82 -21.29 -18.28 -14.15
N LEU A 83 -20.56 -18.70 -15.20
CA LEU A 83 -19.88 -20.00 -15.23
C LEU A 83 -18.84 -20.12 -14.10
N VAL A 84 -18.06 -19.07 -13.84
CA VAL A 84 -17.08 -19.06 -12.75
C VAL A 84 -17.77 -19.10 -11.38
N GLU A 85 -18.81 -18.29 -11.18
CA GLU A 85 -19.58 -18.24 -9.93
C GLU A 85 -20.26 -19.57 -9.62
N GLU A 86 -20.87 -20.21 -10.63
CA GLU A 86 -21.47 -21.53 -10.48
C GLU A 86 -20.41 -22.59 -10.14
N SER A 87 -19.23 -22.52 -10.78
CA SER A 87 -18.15 -23.47 -10.50
C SER A 87 -17.66 -23.45 -9.04
N TYR A 88 -17.82 -22.33 -8.32
CA TYR A 88 -17.42 -22.23 -6.91
C TYR A 88 -18.29 -23.07 -5.97
N GLN A 89 -19.46 -23.51 -6.42
CA GLN A 89 -20.31 -24.43 -5.66
C GLN A 89 -19.79 -25.88 -5.72
N HIS A 90 -18.78 -26.16 -6.57
CA HIS A 90 -18.27 -27.50 -6.85
C HIS A 90 -16.75 -27.57 -6.61
N GLN A 91 -16.35 -28.19 -5.50
CA GLN A 91 -14.95 -28.26 -5.06
C GLN A 91 -14.03 -29.02 -6.03
N GLU A 92 -14.60 -29.87 -6.87
CA GLU A 92 -13.92 -30.65 -7.89
C GLU A 92 -13.59 -29.84 -9.15
N LEU A 93 -14.12 -28.62 -9.32
CA LEU A 93 -13.85 -27.79 -10.49
C LEU A 93 -12.66 -26.87 -10.27
N SER A 94 -11.89 -26.63 -11.33
CA SER A 94 -10.76 -25.71 -11.30
C SER A 94 -10.56 -25.01 -12.63
N TRP A 95 -10.36 -23.70 -12.59
CA TRP A 95 -10.12 -22.89 -13.79
C TRP A 95 -8.64 -22.78 -14.11
N HIS A 96 -8.32 -22.85 -15.40
CA HIS A 96 -6.96 -22.77 -15.92
C HIS A 96 -6.89 -21.79 -17.09
N ARG A 97 -5.68 -21.29 -17.35
CA ARG A 97 -5.39 -20.45 -18.50
C ARG A 97 -5.58 -21.24 -19.80
N TRP A 98 -6.26 -20.64 -20.77
CA TRP A 98 -6.47 -21.20 -22.09
C TRP A 98 -6.70 -20.07 -23.11
N GLY A 99 -6.11 -20.21 -24.31
CA GLY A 99 -6.08 -19.13 -25.31
C GLY A 99 -5.52 -17.82 -24.73
N ASN A 100 -6.23 -16.71 -24.98
CA ASN A 100 -5.86 -15.37 -24.50
C ASN A 100 -6.39 -15.05 -23.09
N ARG A 101 -6.91 -16.03 -22.33
CA ARG A 101 -7.65 -15.79 -21.07
C ARG A 101 -7.11 -16.61 -19.89
N ASN A 102 -6.90 -15.98 -18.72
CA ASN A 102 -6.34 -16.67 -17.53
C ASN A 102 -7.26 -17.74 -16.92
N ARG A 103 -8.56 -17.68 -17.19
CA ARG A 103 -9.57 -18.71 -16.85
C ARG A 103 -10.41 -19.04 -18.08
N GLY A 104 -9.74 -19.44 -19.15
CA GLY A 104 -10.36 -19.79 -20.43
C GLY A 104 -10.86 -21.22 -20.51
N ARG A 105 -10.51 -22.07 -19.54
CA ARG A 105 -11.06 -23.44 -19.44
C ARG A 105 -11.30 -23.87 -17.99
N CYS A 106 -12.32 -24.68 -17.77
CA CYS A 106 -12.66 -25.23 -16.47
C CYS A 106 -12.54 -26.74 -16.48
N ARG A 107 -11.70 -27.30 -15.60
CA ARG A 107 -11.40 -28.72 -15.48
C ARG A 107 -12.15 -29.35 -14.33
N ILE A 108 -12.69 -30.55 -14.53
CA ILE A 108 -13.14 -31.43 -13.44
C ILE A 108 -12.00 -32.33 -12.94
N ASN A 109 -11.66 -32.20 -11.65
CA ASN A 109 -10.57 -32.93 -10.99
C ASN A 109 -11.05 -34.27 -10.43
N ILE A 110 -11.54 -35.14 -11.31
CA ILE A 110 -11.95 -36.51 -10.99
C ILE A 110 -11.02 -37.49 -11.71
N SER A 111 -10.57 -38.55 -11.03
CA SER A 111 -9.72 -39.57 -11.65
C SER A 111 -10.51 -40.38 -12.69
N ILE A 112 -10.00 -40.44 -13.91
CA ILE A 112 -10.63 -41.14 -15.03
C ILE A 112 -9.82 -42.39 -15.36
N GLN A 113 -10.44 -43.57 -15.20
CA GLN A 113 -9.78 -44.87 -15.43
C GLN A 113 -10.52 -45.72 -16.49
N SER A 114 -11.76 -45.36 -16.84
CA SER A 114 -12.59 -46.08 -17.80
C SER A 114 -13.35 -45.14 -18.75
N ALA A 115 -13.93 -45.71 -19.82
CA ALA A 115 -14.86 -45.00 -20.70
C ALA A 115 -16.09 -44.46 -19.94
N ASP A 116 -16.59 -45.21 -18.94
CA ASP A 116 -17.75 -44.80 -18.15
C ASP A 116 -17.44 -43.59 -17.27
N ASP A 117 -16.20 -43.45 -16.78
CA ASP A 117 -15.78 -42.28 -16.01
C ASP A 117 -15.76 -41.02 -16.87
N ILE A 118 -15.38 -41.15 -18.15
CA ILE A 118 -15.44 -40.04 -19.12
C ILE A 118 -16.88 -39.57 -19.32
N ILE A 119 -17.82 -40.51 -19.54
CA ILE A 119 -19.25 -40.19 -19.72
C ILE A 119 -19.82 -39.52 -18.45
N LYS A 120 -19.52 -40.05 -17.26
CA LYS A 120 -19.95 -39.45 -15.99
C LYS A 120 -19.40 -38.05 -15.79
N CYS A 121 -18.15 -37.81 -16.19
CA CYS A 121 -17.55 -36.47 -16.09
C CYS A 121 -18.18 -35.50 -17.08
N PHE A 122 -18.45 -35.93 -18.33
CA PHE A 122 -19.23 -35.12 -19.29
C PHE A 122 -20.64 -34.84 -18.77
N GLU A 123 -21.33 -35.83 -18.20
CA GLU A 123 -22.69 -35.66 -17.67
C GLU A 123 -22.69 -34.68 -16.49
N LYS A 124 -21.66 -34.75 -15.65
CA LYS A 124 -21.53 -33.87 -14.49
C LYS A 124 -21.24 -32.43 -14.88
N ILE A 125 -20.25 -32.21 -15.74
CA ILE A 125 -19.87 -30.85 -16.17
C ILE A 125 -20.99 -30.19 -16.99
N SER A 126 -21.72 -30.96 -17.80
CA SER A 126 -22.89 -30.49 -18.54
C SER A 126 -24.06 -30.12 -17.63
N LYS A 127 -24.39 -30.94 -16.62
CA LYS A 127 -25.42 -30.61 -15.63
C LYS A 127 -25.13 -29.33 -14.84
N ILE A 128 -23.87 -28.96 -14.69
CA ILE A 128 -23.46 -27.73 -13.98
C ILE A 128 -23.55 -26.53 -14.92
N PHE A 129 -22.98 -26.62 -16.12
CA PHE A 129 -22.82 -25.43 -16.97
C PHE A 129 -23.92 -25.23 -18.01
N ASP A 130 -24.62 -26.27 -18.46
CA ASP A 130 -25.72 -26.08 -19.41
C ASP A 130 -26.86 -25.21 -18.85
N PRO A 131 -27.28 -25.32 -17.57
CA PRO A 131 -28.26 -24.39 -17.01
C PRO A 131 -27.82 -22.92 -17.08
N VAL A 132 -26.52 -22.66 -16.86
CA VAL A 132 -25.93 -21.31 -16.96
C VAL A 132 -25.94 -20.81 -18.41
N LEU A 133 -25.67 -21.70 -19.37
CA LEU A 133 -25.67 -21.36 -20.79
C LEU A 133 -27.09 -21.23 -21.39
N SER A 134 -28.11 -21.78 -20.73
CA SER A 134 -29.48 -21.87 -21.27
C SER A 134 -30.08 -20.54 -21.73
N PRO A 135 -29.83 -19.38 -21.08
CA PRO A 135 -30.35 -18.10 -21.55
C PRO A 135 -29.81 -17.67 -22.90
N LEU A 136 -28.65 -18.18 -23.33
CA LEU A 136 -28.03 -17.87 -24.63
C LEU A 136 -28.47 -18.81 -25.76
N SER A 137 -29.29 -19.82 -25.46
CA SER A 137 -29.80 -20.76 -26.46
C SER A 137 -30.83 -20.10 -27.37
N ALA A 138 -30.87 -20.53 -28.65
CA ALA A 138 -31.77 -19.98 -29.67
C ALA A 138 -33.29 -20.09 -29.31
N GLU A 139 -33.65 -20.91 -28.33
CA GLU A 139 -35.03 -21.06 -27.84
C GLU A 139 -35.51 -19.91 -26.94
N HIS A 140 -34.61 -19.06 -26.42
CA HIS A 140 -34.92 -18.01 -25.43
C HIS A 140 -34.92 -16.56 -25.97
N GLY A 141 -34.80 -16.37 -27.29
CA GLY A 141 -34.80 -15.05 -27.96
C GLY A 141 -33.43 -14.63 -28.49
N ASP A 142 -33.35 -13.50 -29.20
CA ASP A 142 -32.11 -12.99 -29.80
C ASP A 142 -31.02 -12.81 -28.74
N ALA A 143 -29.98 -13.65 -28.80
CA ALA A 143 -28.83 -13.60 -27.89
C ALA A 143 -28.19 -12.20 -27.84
N GLU A 144 -28.26 -11.43 -28.93
CA GLU A 144 -27.86 -10.01 -28.98
C GLU A 144 -28.67 -9.11 -28.04
N VAL A 145 -29.98 -9.33 -27.90
CA VAL A 145 -30.85 -8.52 -27.02
C VAL A 145 -30.56 -8.83 -25.55
N ILE A 146 -30.30 -10.10 -25.22
CA ILE A 146 -29.93 -10.53 -23.86
C ILE A 146 -28.55 -9.98 -23.49
N MET A 147 -27.58 -10.05 -24.40
CA MET A 147 -26.25 -9.48 -24.22
C MET A 147 -26.31 -7.95 -24.05
N GLN A 148 -27.13 -7.24 -24.84
CA GLN A 148 -27.32 -5.78 -24.68
C GLN A 148 -28.00 -5.39 -23.36
N GLN A 149 -28.91 -6.21 -22.84
CA GLN A 149 -29.50 -6.00 -21.51
C GLN A 149 -28.49 -6.23 -20.38
N MET A 150 -27.58 -7.19 -20.55
CA MET A 150 -26.48 -7.48 -19.63
C MET A 150 -25.34 -6.46 -19.70
N GLU A 151 -25.06 -5.86 -20.86
CA GLU A 151 -24.05 -4.80 -21.05
C GLU A 151 -24.42 -3.47 -20.38
N ASN A 152 -25.71 -3.21 -20.14
CA ASN A 152 -26.16 -2.01 -19.42
C ASN A 152 -25.89 -2.05 -17.89
N LEU A 153 -25.33 -3.14 -17.38
CA LEU A 153 -24.88 -3.31 -16.00
C LEU A 153 -23.35 -3.13 -15.93
N GLU A 154 -22.90 -1.87 -15.87
CA GLU A 154 -21.50 -1.44 -15.69
C GLU A 154 -20.48 -1.95 -16.74
N ILE A 155 -19.68 -1.05 -17.30
CA ILE A 155 -18.47 -1.43 -18.05
C ILE A 155 -17.50 -2.01 -17.02
N LEU A 156 -17.57 -3.33 -16.83
CA LEU A 156 -16.77 -4.07 -15.88
C LEU A 156 -15.30 -4.09 -16.30
N PRO A 157 -14.36 -4.02 -15.35
CA PRO A 157 -12.95 -4.10 -15.64
C PRO A 157 -12.59 -5.48 -16.24
N PRO A 158 -11.40 -5.62 -16.88
CA PRO A 158 -11.01 -6.87 -17.55
C PRO A 158 -11.21 -8.09 -16.66
N ALA A 159 -11.70 -9.19 -17.21
CA ALA A 159 -11.90 -10.46 -16.48
C ALA A 159 -10.62 -10.97 -15.77
N ASP A 160 -9.44 -10.52 -16.23
CA ASP A 160 -8.14 -10.78 -15.61
C ASP A 160 -7.89 -10.00 -14.29
N SER A 161 -8.77 -9.06 -13.93
CA SER A 161 -8.65 -8.18 -12.75
C SER A 161 -9.66 -8.45 -11.63
N MET A 162 -10.67 -9.30 -11.85
CA MET A 162 -11.62 -9.68 -10.80
C MET A 162 -11.18 -10.98 -10.11
N GLN A 163 -10.31 -10.86 -9.10
CA GLN A 163 -10.28 -11.84 -8.02
C GLN A 163 -11.35 -11.45 -7.01
N VAL A 164 -12.49 -12.14 -7.00
CA VAL A 164 -13.34 -12.15 -5.80
C VAL A 164 -12.67 -13.09 -4.80
N GLU A 165 -11.54 -12.68 -4.21
CA GLU A 165 -10.96 -13.38 -3.06
C GLU A 165 -11.88 -13.15 -1.87
N LYS A 166 -12.84 -14.06 -1.64
CA LYS A 166 -13.70 -13.98 -0.46
C LYS A 166 -12.84 -13.80 0.79
N LEU A 167 -13.24 -12.89 1.68
CA LEU A 167 -12.63 -12.73 3.00
C LEU A 167 -12.49 -14.10 3.65
N THR A 168 -11.26 -14.53 3.93
CA THR A 168 -10.99 -15.79 4.65
C THR A 168 -10.28 -15.47 5.95
N TYR A 169 -10.75 -16.07 7.04
CA TYR A 169 -10.07 -16.00 8.32
C TYR A 169 -9.93 -17.40 8.91
N GLY A 170 -8.81 -17.64 9.58
CA GLY A 170 -8.52 -18.93 10.16
C GLY A 170 -7.38 -18.86 11.14
N ILE A 171 -7.30 -19.83 12.04
CA ILE A 171 -6.16 -19.98 12.93
C ILE A 171 -5.20 -20.95 12.25
N LEU A 172 -4.00 -20.48 11.93
CA LEU A 172 -2.96 -21.29 11.28
C LEU A 172 -1.77 -21.45 12.21
N LYS A 173 -1.27 -22.68 12.32
CA LYS A 173 0.01 -22.97 12.99
C LYS A 173 1.17 -22.48 12.14
N ILE A 174 2.33 -22.22 12.76
CA ILE A 174 3.50 -21.74 12.00
C ILE A 174 3.87 -22.71 10.86
N LYS A 175 3.77 -24.03 11.09
CA LYS A 175 4.02 -25.02 10.02
C LYS A 175 3.05 -24.97 8.84
N GLU A 176 1.88 -24.36 9.00
CA GLU A 176 0.86 -24.23 7.94
C GLU A 176 1.03 -22.91 7.16
N LEU A 177 1.83 -21.96 7.66
CA LEU A 177 2.00 -20.67 7.02
C LEU A 177 2.74 -20.78 5.67
N PRO A 178 2.25 -20.14 4.61
CA PRO A 178 2.89 -20.19 3.29
C PRO A 178 4.03 -19.16 3.19
N PHE A 179 5.10 -19.36 3.95
CA PHE A 179 6.29 -18.49 3.92
C PHE A 179 6.85 -18.30 2.52
N ASN A 180 6.78 -19.33 1.66
CA ASN A 180 7.18 -19.24 0.25
C ASN A 180 6.37 -18.23 -0.56
N ASN A 181 5.16 -17.85 -0.13
CA ASN A 181 4.28 -16.95 -0.88
C ASN A 181 4.25 -15.53 -0.30
N PHE A 182 4.47 -15.31 1.01
CA PHE A 182 4.40 -13.99 1.67
C PHE A 182 5.24 -12.86 1.05
N ILE A 183 4.64 -11.83 0.47
CA ILE A 183 5.36 -10.68 -0.07
C ILE A 183 5.43 -9.60 1.00
N ILE A 184 6.61 -9.00 1.19
CA ILE A 184 6.74 -7.73 1.91
C ILE A 184 6.60 -6.63 0.85
N PRO A 185 5.44 -5.96 0.77
CA PRO A 185 5.19 -4.97 -0.28
C PRO A 185 5.96 -3.68 0.00
N GLU A 186 6.27 -2.91 -1.04
CA GLU A 186 7.05 -1.65 -0.96
C GLU A 186 6.42 -0.62 -0.02
N TYR A 187 5.10 -0.63 0.16
CA TYR A 187 4.42 0.30 1.05
C TYR A 187 4.59 -0.04 2.54
N GLN A 188 5.06 -1.23 2.90
CA GLN A 188 5.33 -1.59 4.28
C GLN A 188 6.53 -0.83 4.84
N ARG A 189 6.51 -0.54 6.14
CA ARG A 189 7.66 0.14 6.77
C ARG A 189 8.90 -0.75 6.81
N PRO A 190 10.11 -0.17 6.85
CA PRO A 190 11.34 -0.91 7.09
C PRO A 190 11.26 -1.83 8.33
N TYR A 191 12.06 -2.88 8.36
CA TYR A 191 12.16 -3.76 9.53
C TYR A 191 12.85 -3.03 10.69
N LYS A 192 12.12 -2.82 11.79
CA LYS A 192 12.51 -1.99 12.95
C LYS A 192 12.74 -2.78 14.24
N TRP A 193 12.38 -4.07 14.29
CA TRP A 193 12.65 -4.89 15.47
C TRP A 193 14.16 -5.11 15.62
N GLY A 194 14.73 -4.59 16.70
CA GLY A 194 16.13 -4.81 17.07
C GLY A 194 16.29 -5.92 18.11
N VAL A 195 17.52 -6.11 18.57
CA VAL A 195 17.93 -7.20 19.48
C VAL A 195 17.03 -7.34 20.71
N LYS A 196 16.59 -6.23 21.30
CA LYS A 196 15.68 -6.24 22.46
C LYS A 196 14.34 -6.92 22.14
N ASN A 197 13.76 -6.65 20.97
CA ASN A 197 12.48 -7.23 20.56
C ASN A 197 12.63 -8.72 20.25
N VAL A 198 13.73 -9.12 19.61
CA VAL A 198 14.02 -10.53 19.31
C VAL A 198 14.20 -11.33 20.60
N ASN A 199 15.00 -10.83 21.54
CA ASN A 199 15.18 -11.48 22.84
C ASN A 199 13.88 -11.59 23.63
N GLN A 200 13.04 -10.57 23.58
CA GLN A 200 11.72 -10.62 24.19
C GLN A 200 10.86 -11.72 23.55
N LEU A 201 10.78 -11.79 22.21
CA LEU A 201 10.01 -12.83 21.53
C LEU A 201 10.52 -14.24 21.89
N ILE A 202 11.84 -14.45 21.91
CA ILE A 202 12.42 -15.74 22.27
C ILE A 202 12.09 -16.10 23.73
N ASN A 203 12.20 -15.14 24.65
CA ASN A 203 11.84 -15.35 26.06
C ASN A 203 10.36 -15.72 26.23
N ASP A 204 9.48 -15.03 25.52
CA ASP A 204 8.04 -15.32 25.55
C ASP A 204 7.77 -16.74 25.01
N LEU A 205 8.39 -17.11 23.89
CA LEU A 205 8.25 -18.45 23.30
C LEU A 205 8.78 -19.56 24.24
N LEU A 206 9.90 -19.33 24.91
CA LEU A 206 10.45 -20.26 25.89
C LEU A 206 9.57 -20.39 27.13
N TYR A 207 9.03 -19.26 27.62
CA TYR A 207 8.14 -19.26 28.78
C TYR A 207 6.85 -20.05 28.52
N PHE A 208 6.30 -19.95 27.31
CA PHE A 208 5.06 -20.64 26.93
C PHE A 208 5.28 -22.03 26.31
N LYS A 209 6.52 -22.56 26.27
CA LYS A 209 6.89 -23.82 25.60
C LYS A 209 6.04 -25.03 25.99
N ASP A 210 5.60 -25.09 27.26
CA ASP A 210 4.78 -26.19 27.77
C ASP A 210 3.26 -25.96 27.61
N SER A 211 2.86 -24.85 26.98
CA SER A 211 1.45 -24.54 26.73
C SER A 211 0.89 -25.35 25.57
N GLU A 212 -0.40 -25.70 25.64
CA GLU A 212 -1.05 -26.48 24.58
C GLU A 212 -1.16 -25.71 23.26
N GLU A 213 -1.33 -24.38 23.32
CA GLU A 213 -1.37 -23.47 22.17
C GLU A 213 -0.87 -22.08 22.57
N TYR A 214 -0.14 -21.41 21.67
CA TYR A 214 0.33 -20.04 21.90
C TYR A 214 0.00 -19.12 20.71
N ARG A 215 -0.74 -18.03 20.96
CA ARG A 215 -1.15 -17.09 19.91
C ARG A 215 -0.17 -15.95 19.78
N LEU A 216 0.47 -15.86 18.60
CA LEU A 216 1.43 -14.81 18.25
C LEU A 216 0.75 -13.52 17.73
N GLY A 217 -0.59 -13.52 17.72
CA GLY A 217 -1.46 -12.43 17.32
C GLY A 217 -2.03 -12.58 15.91
N THR A 218 -2.38 -11.46 15.28
CA THR A 218 -3.04 -11.44 13.96
C THR A 218 -2.05 -11.19 12.83
N LEU A 219 -2.21 -11.91 11.70
CA LEU A 219 -1.52 -11.72 10.44
C LEU A 219 -2.56 -11.30 9.39
N VAL A 220 -2.44 -10.09 8.86
CA VAL A 220 -3.38 -9.56 7.85
C VAL A 220 -2.70 -9.60 6.49
N LEU A 221 -3.39 -10.20 5.52
CA LEU A 221 -2.90 -10.41 4.16
C LEU A 221 -3.90 -9.84 3.15
N HIS A 222 -3.37 -9.29 2.06
CA HIS A 222 -4.13 -9.02 0.84
C HIS A 222 -3.41 -9.76 -0.29
N GLU A 223 -4.09 -10.72 -0.92
CA GLU A 223 -3.45 -11.78 -1.71
C GLU A 223 -2.34 -12.48 -0.88
N ASN A 224 -1.07 -12.26 -1.26
CA ASN A 224 0.11 -12.71 -0.52
C ASN A 224 0.89 -11.57 0.16
N ASN A 225 0.46 -10.31 0.01
CA ASN A 225 1.12 -9.15 0.61
C ASN A 225 0.82 -9.08 2.11
N ILE A 226 1.86 -8.95 2.93
CA ILE A 226 1.70 -8.75 4.38
C ILE A 226 1.28 -7.29 4.65
N VAL A 227 0.05 -7.11 5.13
CA VAL A 227 -0.50 -5.79 5.52
C VAL A 227 -0.30 -5.54 7.02
N ASP A 228 -0.40 -6.58 7.85
CA ASP A 228 -0.04 -6.53 9.28
C ASP A 228 0.71 -7.79 9.69
N GLY A 229 1.65 -7.66 10.64
CA GLY A 229 2.42 -8.78 11.17
C GLY A 229 3.81 -8.95 10.55
N GLN A 230 4.22 -8.05 9.64
CA GLN A 230 5.52 -8.08 8.95
C GLN A 230 6.70 -8.30 9.92
N GLN A 231 6.79 -7.51 10.99
CA GLN A 231 7.92 -7.59 11.93
C GLN A 231 8.01 -8.97 12.59
N ARG A 232 6.87 -9.53 13.02
CA ARG A 232 6.80 -10.88 13.60
C ARG A 232 7.17 -11.96 12.59
N ILE A 233 6.62 -11.89 11.38
CA ILE A 233 6.89 -12.88 10.32
C ILE A 233 8.38 -12.90 9.94
N VAL A 234 8.98 -11.72 9.78
CA VAL A 234 10.42 -11.60 9.48
C VAL A 234 11.28 -12.15 10.62
N THR A 235 11.00 -11.79 11.88
CA THR A 235 11.80 -12.30 13.01
C THR A 235 11.63 -13.81 13.18
N LEU A 236 10.42 -14.35 13.02
CA LEU A 236 10.17 -15.79 13.07
C LEU A 236 10.89 -16.53 11.94
N SER A 237 10.92 -15.96 10.73
CA SER A 237 11.64 -16.57 9.61
C SER A 237 13.16 -16.52 9.79
N LEU A 238 13.71 -15.55 10.54
CA LEU A 238 15.12 -15.55 10.96
C LEU A 238 15.40 -16.65 11.98
N ILE A 239 14.58 -16.77 13.04
CA ILE A 239 14.72 -17.80 14.08
C ILE A 239 14.65 -19.20 13.46
N LEU A 240 13.66 -19.45 12.59
CA LEU A 240 13.52 -20.73 11.90
C LEU A 240 14.69 -21.01 10.95
N TYR A 241 15.20 -19.99 10.27
CA TYR A 241 16.35 -20.15 9.38
C TYR A 241 17.59 -20.65 10.15
N GLU A 242 17.89 -20.04 11.29
CA GLU A 242 19.02 -20.46 12.15
C GLU A 242 18.79 -21.83 12.78
N LEU A 243 17.59 -22.10 13.30
CA LEU A 243 17.23 -23.42 13.84
C LEU A 243 17.40 -24.54 12.81
N PHE A 244 16.97 -24.34 11.57
CA PHE A 244 17.14 -25.34 10.53
C PHE A 244 18.60 -25.51 10.05
N ASN A 245 19.48 -24.57 10.37
CA ASN A 245 20.91 -24.66 10.09
C ASN A 245 21.69 -25.33 11.24
N LYS A 246 21.11 -25.42 12.45
CA LYS A 246 21.67 -26.16 13.59
C LYS A 246 21.89 -27.63 13.21
N LYS A 247 23.09 -28.14 13.49
CA LYS A 247 23.57 -29.45 13.03
C LYS A 247 22.67 -30.61 13.43
N GLU A 248 22.18 -30.60 14.68
CA GLU A 248 21.33 -31.66 15.25
C GLU A 248 19.99 -31.76 14.52
N ILE A 249 19.34 -30.61 14.31
CA ILE A 249 18.07 -30.49 13.59
C ILE A 249 18.24 -30.90 12.11
N ARG A 250 19.31 -30.46 11.45
CA ARG A 250 19.57 -30.75 10.03
C ARG A 250 19.64 -32.25 9.71
N ILE A 251 20.05 -33.08 10.68
CA ILE A 251 20.20 -34.53 10.49
C ILE A 251 18.84 -35.25 10.55
N LYS A 252 17.88 -34.76 11.35
CA LYS A 252 16.59 -35.42 11.60
C LYS A 252 15.36 -34.69 11.06
N ASN A 253 15.55 -33.51 10.43
CA ASN A 253 14.52 -32.50 10.16
C ASN A 253 13.16 -33.08 9.68
N PRO A 254 12.16 -33.24 10.56
CA PRO A 254 10.84 -33.71 10.18
C PRO A 254 10.01 -32.64 9.47
N TYR A 255 10.50 -31.40 9.39
CA TYR A 255 9.83 -30.23 8.83
C TYR A 255 10.51 -29.72 7.55
N GLN A 256 10.99 -30.63 6.70
CA GLN A 256 11.69 -30.28 5.46
C GLN A 256 10.89 -29.29 4.58
N GLU A 257 9.58 -29.48 4.46
CA GLU A 257 8.70 -28.59 3.70
C GLU A 257 8.65 -27.16 4.28
N VAL A 258 8.70 -27.00 5.60
CA VAL A 258 8.77 -25.67 6.25
C VAL A 258 10.12 -25.03 5.95
N GLN A 259 11.21 -25.79 6.08
CA GLN A 259 12.56 -25.31 5.75
C GLN A 259 12.64 -24.82 4.30
N ASP A 260 12.05 -25.55 3.36
CA ASP A 260 12.06 -25.19 1.93
C ASP A 260 11.23 -23.92 1.67
N ARG A 261 10.11 -23.74 2.38
CA ARG A 261 9.32 -22.50 2.33
C ARG A 261 10.10 -21.30 2.87
N ILE A 262 10.80 -21.45 3.99
CA ILE A 262 11.65 -20.41 4.59
C ILE A 262 12.82 -20.05 3.67
N LYS A 263 13.49 -21.04 3.09
CA LYS A 263 14.55 -20.80 2.09
C LYS A 263 14.01 -20.04 0.88
N THR A 264 12.82 -20.40 0.40
CA THR A 264 12.18 -19.70 -0.71
C THR A 264 11.83 -18.25 -0.35
N PHE A 265 11.32 -18.00 0.87
CA PHE A 265 11.08 -16.65 1.38
C PHE A 265 12.34 -15.79 1.35
N TRP A 266 13.45 -16.31 1.89
CA TRP A 266 14.71 -15.57 1.95
C TRP A 266 15.43 -15.43 0.60
N LYS A 267 15.17 -16.32 -0.36
CA LYS A 267 15.67 -16.17 -1.74
C LYS A 267 15.03 -15.02 -2.51
N ARG A 268 13.80 -14.64 -2.16
CA ARG A 268 13.02 -13.60 -2.87
C ARG A 268 12.84 -12.31 -2.09
N THR A 269 13.20 -12.31 -0.81
CA THR A 269 13.06 -11.15 0.07
C THR A 269 14.39 -10.44 0.15
N GLU A 270 14.44 -9.20 -0.33
CA GLU A 270 15.61 -8.33 -0.23
C GLU A 270 15.24 -7.09 0.58
N PHE A 271 16.14 -6.68 1.48
CA PHE A 271 16.02 -5.42 2.22
C PHE A 271 16.95 -4.39 1.57
N THR A 272 16.38 -3.29 1.08
CA THR A 272 17.13 -2.17 0.50
C THR A 272 17.50 -1.12 1.55
N ASN A 273 16.69 -0.98 2.60
CA ASN A 273 16.90 0.02 3.65
C ASN A 273 18.04 -0.37 4.61
N GLU A 274 19.01 0.53 4.81
CA GLU A 274 20.22 0.28 5.60
C GLU A 274 19.92 -0.10 7.06
N HIS A 275 18.93 0.53 7.69
CA HIS A 275 18.53 0.20 9.05
C HIS A 275 17.93 -1.21 9.15
N SER A 276 17.15 -1.62 8.15
CA SER A 276 16.61 -2.99 8.09
C SER A 276 17.75 -4.01 7.99
N ILE A 277 18.74 -3.75 7.12
CA ILE A 277 19.91 -4.61 6.97
C ILE A 277 20.70 -4.69 8.28
N GLY A 278 20.92 -3.55 8.95
CA GLY A 278 21.56 -3.47 10.25
C GLY A 278 20.85 -4.33 11.30
N HIS A 279 19.54 -4.12 11.47
CA HIS A 279 18.74 -4.90 12.42
C HIS A 279 18.73 -6.40 12.09
N VAL A 280 18.64 -6.79 10.82
CA VAL A 280 18.68 -8.22 10.44
C VAL A 280 20.02 -8.84 10.85
N ARG A 281 21.15 -8.17 10.60
CA ARG A 281 22.48 -8.65 11.00
C ARG A 281 22.61 -8.78 12.51
N GLU A 282 22.25 -7.74 13.26
CA GLU A 282 22.32 -7.75 14.73
C GLU A 282 21.41 -8.83 15.33
N ASN A 283 20.22 -9.03 14.75
CA ASN A 283 19.28 -10.03 15.22
C ASN A 283 19.73 -11.45 14.92
N LEU A 284 20.39 -11.70 13.78
CA LEU A 284 20.98 -13.01 13.49
C LEU A 284 22.02 -13.39 14.54
N ILE A 285 22.93 -12.46 14.88
CA ILE A 285 23.92 -12.67 15.96
C ILE A 285 23.22 -12.95 17.29
N ALA A 286 22.21 -12.16 17.64
CA ALA A 286 21.47 -12.36 18.89
C ALA A 286 20.69 -13.69 18.94
N ILE A 287 20.25 -14.21 17.79
CA ILE A 287 19.61 -15.53 17.69
C ILE A 287 20.67 -16.63 17.82
N GLU A 288 21.81 -16.49 17.14
CA GLU A 288 22.95 -17.41 17.21
C GLU A 288 23.43 -17.59 18.65
N ASP A 289 23.61 -16.49 19.39
CA ASP A 289 24.02 -16.48 20.81
C ASP A 289 23.04 -17.26 21.73
N ARG A 290 21.81 -17.48 21.26
CA ARG A 290 20.74 -18.15 22.01
C ARG A 290 20.36 -19.51 21.44
N LEU A 291 21.03 -20.00 20.39
CA LEU A 291 20.67 -21.27 19.76
C LEU A 291 20.75 -22.47 20.72
N ASP A 292 21.57 -22.40 21.76
CA ASP A 292 21.66 -23.45 22.78
C ASP A 292 20.40 -23.54 23.66
N ASP A 293 19.66 -22.43 23.82
CA ASP A 293 18.36 -22.41 24.51
C ASP A 293 17.25 -23.06 23.66
N LEU A 294 17.46 -23.16 22.33
CA LEU A 294 16.45 -23.56 21.35
C LEU A 294 16.70 -25.00 20.87
N ASP A 295 16.16 -25.96 21.61
CA ASP A 295 16.25 -27.40 21.35
C ASP A 295 15.18 -27.90 20.35
N ASP A 296 15.22 -29.20 20.03
CA ASP A 296 14.23 -29.85 19.14
C ASP A 296 12.79 -29.69 19.67
N ASN A 297 12.59 -29.75 21.00
CA ASN A 297 11.28 -29.54 21.62
C ASN A 297 10.77 -28.11 21.40
N PHE A 298 11.65 -27.11 21.43
CA PHE A 298 11.30 -25.73 21.11
C PHE A 298 10.88 -25.60 19.66
N LEU A 299 11.58 -26.24 18.72
CA LEU A 299 11.20 -26.24 17.31
C LEU A 299 9.81 -26.88 17.11
N ASP A 300 9.55 -28.02 17.75
CA ASP A 300 8.25 -28.70 17.70
C ASP A 300 7.13 -27.83 18.26
N PHE A 301 7.37 -27.19 19.42
CA PHE A 301 6.44 -26.22 19.99
C PHE A 301 6.18 -25.04 19.04
N LEU A 302 7.25 -24.42 18.52
CA LEU A 302 7.15 -23.29 17.62
C LEU A 302 6.33 -23.62 16.37
N LEU A 303 6.58 -24.78 15.76
CA LEU A 303 5.93 -25.16 14.49
C LEU A 303 4.52 -25.73 14.66
N SER A 304 4.27 -26.50 15.72
CA SER A 304 3.02 -27.25 15.88
C SER A 304 2.04 -26.67 16.92
N LYS A 305 2.50 -25.74 17.78
CA LYS A 305 1.72 -25.19 18.90
C LYS A 305 1.57 -23.66 18.84
N CYS A 306 2.52 -22.96 18.24
CA CYS A 306 2.37 -21.52 17.99
C CYS A 306 1.49 -21.24 16.77
N GLN A 307 0.61 -20.25 16.88
CA GLN A 307 -0.47 -19.98 15.92
C GLN A 307 -0.67 -18.48 15.67
N PHE A 308 -1.12 -18.15 14.46
CA PHE A 308 -1.62 -16.82 14.09
C PHE A 308 -3.11 -16.88 13.78
N VAL A 309 -3.82 -15.80 14.11
CA VAL A 309 -5.11 -15.50 13.47
C VAL A 309 -4.80 -14.89 12.11
N VAL A 310 -4.98 -15.64 11.03
CA VAL A 310 -4.71 -15.18 9.67
C VAL A 310 -6.00 -14.66 9.06
N VAL A 311 -5.98 -13.42 8.58
CA VAL A 311 -7.09 -12.76 7.91
C VAL A 311 -6.62 -12.37 6.51
N ARG A 312 -7.28 -12.89 5.47
CA ARG A 312 -7.04 -12.53 4.07
C ARG A 312 -8.21 -11.73 3.55
N LEU A 313 -7.92 -10.58 2.95
CA LEU A 313 -8.90 -9.63 2.48
C LEU A 313 -8.76 -9.43 0.96
N PRO A 314 -9.88 -9.46 0.20
CA PRO A 314 -9.88 -9.31 -1.25
C PRO A 314 -9.29 -7.98 -1.66
N GLU A 315 -9.61 -6.94 -0.90
CA GLU A 315 -9.28 -5.57 -1.22
C GLU A 315 -8.22 -5.06 -0.27
N ILE A 316 -7.18 -4.46 -0.83
CA ILE A 316 -6.12 -3.82 -0.04
C ILE A 316 -6.69 -2.72 0.87
N SER A 317 -7.78 -2.08 0.44
CA SER A 317 -8.48 -1.04 1.18
C SER A 317 -9.11 -1.56 2.48
N GLU A 318 -9.73 -2.73 2.44
CA GLU A 318 -10.27 -3.44 3.61
C GLU A 318 -9.14 -3.92 4.52
N ALA A 319 -8.03 -4.39 3.95
CA ALA A 319 -6.86 -4.79 4.72
C ALA A 319 -6.27 -3.65 5.55
N PHE A 320 -6.16 -2.45 4.98
CA PHE A 320 -5.76 -1.26 5.73
C PHE A 320 -6.79 -0.85 6.79
N GLN A 321 -8.09 -0.92 6.49
CA GLN A 321 -9.13 -0.64 7.50
C GLN A 321 -9.05 -1.59 8.70
N PHE A 322 -8.84 -2.89 8.43
CA PHE A 322 -8.68 -3.90 9.46
C PHE A 322 -7.43 -3.61 10.30
N PHE A 323 -6.30 -3.30 9.66
CA PHE A 323 -5.06 -2.89 10.31
C PHE A 323 -5.27 -1.70 11.25
N ASP A 324 -5.91 -0.61 10.79
CA ASP A 324 -6.16 0.57 11.61
C ASP A 324 -7.01 0.24 12.85
N SER A 325 -8.05 -0.58 12.67
CA SER A 325 -8.94 -0.99 13.76
C SER A 325 -8.24 -1.84 14.84
N GLN A 326 -7.25 -2.65 14.46
CA GLN A 326 -6.46 -3.46 15.39
C GLN A 326 -5.44 -2.62 16.15
N ASN A 327 -4.76 -1.69 15.46
CA ASN A 327 -3.73 -0.85 16.08
C ASN A 327 -4.31 0.18 17.05
N ALA A 328 -5.59 0.55 16.92
CA ALA A 328 -6.29 1.39 17.90
C ALA A 328 -6.33 0.80 19.33
N ARG A 329 -6.05 -0.49 19.51
CA ARG A 329 -6.00 -1.18 20.82
C ARG A 329 -4.57 -1.51 21.29
N GLY A 330 -3.56 -1.36 20.43
CA GLY A 330 -2.17 -1.75 20.67
C GLY A 330 -1.24 -0.59 21.01
N LYS A 331 0.06 -0.72 20.75
CA LYS A 331 1.00 0.42 20.78
C LYS A 331 0.57 1.41 19.70
N ASP A 332 0.21 2.63 20.12
CA ASP A 332 -0.23 3.68 19.21
C ASP A 332 0.79 3.90 18.09
N LEU A 333 0.30 3.92 16.85
CA LEU A 333 1.06 4.33 15.68
C LEU A 333 1.26 5.84 15.71
N GLU A 334 2.37 6.30 15.13
CA GLU A 334 2.57 7.73 14.93
C GLU A 334 1.48 8.28 13.98
N PRO A 335 1.02 9.53 14.15
CA PRO A 335 -0.04 10.11 13.31
C PRO A 335 0.26 10.05 11.81
N HIS A 336 1.55 10.12 11.43
CA HIS A 336 1.99 10.04 10.05
C HIS A 336 1.89 8.61 9.47
N ASP A 337 2.06 7.57 10.29
CA ASP A 337 1.86 6.18 9.87
C ASP A 337 0.37 5.90 9.56
N LEU A 338 -0.54 6.45 10.38
CA LEU A 338 -1.99 6.38 10.15
C LEU A 338 -2.40 7.09 8.86
N LEU A 339 -1.83 8.28 8.60
CA LEU A 339 -2.07 9.00 7.36
C LEU A 339 -1.55 8.25 6.15
N LYS A 340 -0.35 7.66 6.24
CA LYS A 340 0.19 6.83 5.16
C LYS A 340 -0.77 5.70 4.79
N ALA A 341 -1.25 4.94 5.77
CA ALA A 341 -2.23 3.86 5.52
C ALA A 341 -3.52 4.38 4.89
N PHE A 342 -4.08 5.47 5.42
CA PHE A 342 -5.28 6.10 4.88
C PHE A 342 -5.10 6.52 3.42
N HIS A 343 -4.00 7.19 3.08
CA HIS A 343 -3.77 7.67 1.73
C HIS A 343 -3.39 6.55 0.76
N LEU A 344 -2.69 5.49 1.19
CA LEU A 344 -2.44 4.33 0.35
C LEU A 344 -3.74 3.66 -0.12
N ARG A 345 -4.73 3.55 0.78
CA ARG A 345 -6.06 3.02 0.43
C ARG A 345 -6.75 3.80 -0.70
N GLU A 346 -6.47 5.09 -0.79
CA GLU A 346 -7.10 5.99 -1.76
C GLU A 346 -6.39 5.95 -3.12
N ILE A 347 -5.34 5.13 -3.27
CA ILE A 347 -4.64 4.87 -4.54
C ILE A 347 -5.15 3.56 -5.12
N LYS A 348 -5.95 3.64 -6.19
CA LYS A 348 -6.47 2.46 -6.90
C LYS A 348 -5.39 1.61 -7.55
N ARG A 349 -4.39 2.26 -8.14
CA ARG A 349 -3.25 1.61 -8.79
C ARG A 349 -2.00 2.43 -8.53
N LEU A 350 -0.99 1.81 -7.92
CA LEU A 350 0.30 2.43 -7.68
C LEU A 350 1.01 2.67 -9.03
N SER A 351 1.38 3.93 -9.28
CA SER A 351 2.32 4.28 -10.33
C SER A 351 3.76 4.19 -9.82
N GLU A 352 4.74 4.14 -10.73
CA GLU A 352 6.17 4.18 -10.38
C GLU A 352 6.51 5.42 -9.53
N LYS A 353 5.91 6.57 -9.87
CA LYS A 353 6.06 7.80 -9.09
C LYS A 353 5.48 7.68 -7.68
N ASP A 354 4.38 6.95 -7.51
CA ASP A 354 3.81 6.71 -6.17
C ASP A 354 4.76 5.85 -5.34
N SER A 355 5.26 4.75 -5.91
CA SER A 355 6.29 3.91 -5.28
C SER A 355 7.51 4.74 -4.86
N ASP A 356 8.07 5.55 -5.75
CA ASP A 356 9.19 6.44 -5.45
C ASP A 356 8.92 7.41 -4.28
N ASN A 357 7.73 8.02 -4.26
CA ASN A 357 7.36 8.94 -3.19
C ASN A 357 7.20 8.21 -1.85
N ILE A 358 6.63 7.00 -1.87
CA ILE A 358 6.44 6.16 -0.68
C ILE A 358 7.79 5.69 -0.14
N THR A 359 8.71 5.28 -1.01
CA THR A 359 10.09 4.90 -0.63
C THR A 359 10.82 6.09 -0.02
N LYS A 360 10.78 7.27 -0.66
CA LYS A 360 11.39 8.49 -0.11
C LYS A 360 10.83 8.87 1.26
N TRP A 361 9.52 8.73 1.45
CA TRP A 361 8.91 8.90 2.77
C TRP A 361 9.52 7.93 3.78
N GLN A 362 9.66 6.65 3.44
CA GLN A 362 10.15 5.61 4.36
C GLN A 362 11.62 5.80 4.73
N ASP A 363 12.41 6.38 3.83
CA ASP A 363 13.82 6.67 4.06
C ASP A 363 14.04 7.95 4.87
N LEU A 364 13.01 8.78 5.08
CA LEU A 364 13.10 9.92 5.98
C LEU A 364 13.27 9.45 7.43
N ASP A 365 14.11 10.16 8.16
CA ASP A 365 14.24 9.99 9.60
C ASP A 365 12.87 10.17 10.31
N PRO A 366 12.49 9.28 11.24
CA PRO A 366 11.19 9.37 11.91
C PRO A 366 10.98 10.68 12.67
N GLN A 367 12.01 11.23 13.30
CA GLN A 367 11.92 12.50 14.02
C GLN A 367 11.73 13.65 13.02
N ARG A 368 12.38 13.58 11.86
CA ARG A 368 12.15 14.52 10.76
C ARG A 368 10.71 14.50 10.27
N LEU A 369 10.10 13.32 10.10
CA LEU A 369 8.68 13.21 9.74
C LEU A 369 7.78 13.85 10.80
N VAL A 370 8.03 13.59 12.09
CA VAL A 370 7.27 14.21 13.19
C VAL A 370 7.35 15.74 13.13
N GLU A 371 8.54 16.30 12.91
CA GLU A 371 8.74 17.75 12.81
C GLU A 371 8.07 18.37 11.57
N LEU A 372 8.15 17.70 10.43
CA LEU A 372 7.51 18.13 9.19
C LEU A 372 5.99 18.17 9.34
N PHE A 373 5.39 17.08 9.82
CA PHE A 373 3.95 17.01 10.03
C PHE A 373 3.45 18.03 11.06
N LEU A 374 4.18 18.21 12.16
CA LEU A 374 3.84 19.23 13.15
C LEU A 374 3.91 20.64 12.54
N THR A 375 4.90 20.93 11.69
CA THR A 375 5.05 22.21 10.99
C THR A 375 3.88 22.45 10.04
N LEU A 376 3.57 21.50 9.16
CA LEU A 376 2.46 21.61 8.21
C LEU A 376 1.11 21.71 8.92
N TYR A 377 0.92 20.94 10.00
CA TYR A 377 -0.28 21.00 10.83
C TYR A 377 -0.46 22.39 11.43
N ARG A 378 0.60 22.95 12.02
CA ARG A 378 0.60 24.30 12.59
C ARG A 378 0.24 25.35 11.55
N VAL A 379 0.81 25.30 10.35
CA VAL A 379 0.43 26.21 9.27
C VAL A 379 -1.06 26.06 8.92
N LYS A 380 -1.56 24.84 8.70
CA LYS A 380 -2.99 24.58 8.41
C LYS A 380 -3.93 25.12 9.49
N ARG A 381 -3.54 25.03 10.77
CA ARG A 381 -4.36 25.47 11.91
C ARG A 381 -4.25 26.98 12.13
N TRP A 382 -3.04 27.51 12.23
CA TRP A 382 -2.79 28.93 12.50
C TRP A 382 -3.24 29.85 11.36
N ALA A 383 -3.16 29.41 10.09
CA ALA A 383 -3.77 30.13 8.96
C ALA A 383 -5.30 30.32 9.08
N LYS A 384 -5.95 29.49 9.92
CA LYS A 384 -7.40 29.53 10.19
C LYS A 384 -7.71 30.00 11.61
N ASN A 385 -6.73 30.62 12.30
CA ASN A 385 -6.85 31.07 13.70
C ASN A 385 -7.31 29.94 14.64
N ASN A 386 -6.82 28.72 14.42
CA ASN A 386 -7.04 27.59 15.31
C ASN A 386 -5.73 27.20 16.00
N SER A 387 -5.83 26.69 17.23
CA SER A 387 -4.69 26.12 17.96
C SER A 387 -4.01 25.00 17.16
N GLY A 388 -2.68 25.02 17.17
CA GLY A 388 -1.77 24.10 16.49
C GLY A 388 -0.68 23.53 17.42
N LYS A 389 -0.92 23.51 18.73
CA LYS A 389 0.06 23.09 19.76
C LYS A 389 0.73 21.75 19.44
N GLU A 390 -0.08 20.73 19.18
CA GLU A 390 0.34 19.33 19.03
C GLU A 390 -0.39 18.67 17.86
N PHE A 391 0.34 17.81 17.14
CA PHE A 391 -0.20 16.96 16.10
C PHE A 391 -0.28 15.53 16.62
N THR A 392 -1.50 14.99 16.74
CA THR A 392 -1.79 13.71 17.38
C THR A 392 -2.80 12.93 16.53
N LYS A 393 -3.06 11.67 16.88
CA LYS A 393 -4.04 10.83 16.16
C LYS A 393 -5.44 11.45 16.09
N ASP A 394 -5.81 12.29 17.07
CA ASP A 394 -7.12 12.93 17.16
C ASP A 394 -7.31 14.07 16.13
N ASN A 395 -6.23 14.51 15.47
CA ASN A 395 -6.28 15.64 14.55
C ASN A 395 -5.65 15.35 13.18
N ILE A 396 -5.46 14.06 12.84
CA ILE A 396 -5.02 13.61 11.50
C ILE A 396 -5.98 14.02 10.39
N ASP A 397 -7.26 14.28 10.71
CA ASP A 397 -8.25 14.74 9.74
C ASP A 397 -7.88 16.07 9.08
N ALA A 398 -6.92 16.83 9.63
CA ALA A 398 -6.34 18.00 8.97
C ALA A 398 -5.63 17.69 7.64
N PHE A 399 -5.24 16.43 7.43
CA PHE A 399 -4.56 15.94 6.23
C PHE A 399 -5.41 14.98 5.39
N LYS A 400 -6.57 14.56 5.90
CA LYS A 400 -7.58 13.86 5.09
C LYS A 400 -8.41 14.90 4.35
N GLY A 401 -8.75 14.63 3.10
CA GLY A 401 -9.54 15.55 2.30
C GLY A 401 -10.34 14.83 1.22
N ILE A 402 -10.22 15.31 -0.01
CA ILE A 402 -11.11 14.93 -1.12
C ILE A 402 -10.61 13.65 -1.77
N SER A 403 -11.47 12.63 -1.82
CA SER A 403 -11.32 11.47 -2.70
C SER A 403 -11.70 11.87 -4.13
N LEU A 404 -10.93 11.50 -5.15
CA LEU A 404 -11.14 11.98 -6.53
C LEU A 404 -12.49 11.55 -7.14
N GLU A 405 -13.09 10.48 -6.63
CA GLU A 405 -14.43 10.01 -7.00
C GLU A 405 -15.56 10.72 -6.27
N ASP A 406 -15.25 11.38 -5.15
CA ASP A 406 -16.24 12.11 -4.36
C ASP A 406 -16.50 13.47 -5.00
N LYS A 407 -17.64 13.58 -5.69
CA LYS A 407 -18.13 14.83 -6.30
C LYS A 407 -19.34 15.41 -5.57
N ARG A 408 -19.57 15.01 -4.32
CA ARG A 408 -20.79 15.39 -3.58
C ARG A 408 -20.92 16.89 -3.33
N TYR A 409 -19.80 17.63 -3.24
CA TYR A 409 -19.81 19.05 -2.89
C TYR A 409 -19.19 19.93 -3.97
N PRO A 410 -19.83 21.07 -4.35
CA PRO A 410 -19.33 21.95 -5.41
C PRO A 410 -17.91 22.49 -5.20
N PHE A 411 -17.53 22.81 -3.96
CA PHE A 411 -16.20 23.39 -3.67
C PHE A 411 -15.04 22.40 -3.89
N TYR A 412 -15.33 21.10 -4.05
CA TYR A 412 -14.32 20.11 -4.42
C TYR A 412 -13.82 20.29 -5.86
N MET A 413 -14.66 20.87 -6.73
CA MET A 413 -14.39 20.93 -8.17
C MET A 413 -13.10 21.67 -8.50
N GLN A 414 -12.77 22.75 -7.77
CA GLN A 414 -11.52 23.48 -8.01
C GLN A 414 -10.28 22.57 -7.81
N GLN A 415 -10.29 21.76 -6.76
CA GLN A 415 -9.20 20.85 -6.42
C GLN A 415 -9.13 19.67 -7.41
N ILE A 416 -10.28 19.11 -7.76
CA ILE A 416 -10.39 18.01 -8.73
C ILE A 416 -9.93 18.47 -10.12
N ILE A 417 -10.36 19.65 -10.59
CA ILE A 417 -9.92 20.21 -11.88
C ILE A 417 -8.41 20.45 -11.87
N CYS A 418 -7.87 21.05 -10.80
CA CYS A 418 -6.43 21.27 -10.68
C CYS A 418 -5.65 19.94 -10.71
N HIS A 419 -6.15 18.90 -10.03
CA HIS A 419 -5.57 17.56 -10.09
C HIS A 419 -5.53 17.03 -11.53
N PHE A 420 -6.67 16.98 -12.22
CA PHE A 420 -6.72 16.40 -13.58
C PHE A 420 -5.92 17.22 -14.58
N PHE A 421 -5.99 18.56 -14.50
CA PHE A 421 -5.22 19.43 -15.37
C PHE A 421 -3.72 19.25 -15.17
N SER A 422 -3.24 19.27 -13.93
CA SER A 422 -1.81 19.08 -13.65
C SER A 422 -1.32 17.66 -14.00
N SER A 423 -2.16 16.64 -13.82
CA SER A 423 -1.85 15.27 -14.22
C SER A 423 -1.78 15.12 -15.75
N PHE A 424 -2.71 15.73 -16.49
CA PHE A 424 -2.69 15.73 -17.96
C PHE A 424 -1.47 16.48 -18.50
N TYR A 425 -1.24 17.68 -17.98
CA TYR A 425 -0.13 18.55 -18.36
C TYR A 425 1.24 17.90 -18.17
N ALA A 426 1.43 17.15 -17.08
CA ALA A 426 2.69 16.44 -16.84
C ALA A 426 2.99 15.34 -17.87
N ASN A 427 1.97 14.85 -18.58
CA ASN A 427 2.09 13.78 -19.57
C ASN A 427 1.99 14.27 -21.02
N GLU A 428 1.97 15.59 -21.25
CA GLU A 428 1.83 16.15 -22.59
C GLU A 428 3.16 16.06 -23.39
N PRO A 429 3.21 15.39 -24.56
CA PRO A 429 4.46 15.14 -25.28
C PRO A 429 5.23 16.40 -25.72
N SER A 430 4.52 17.51 -25.95
CA SER A 430 5.07 18.81 -26.34
C SER A 430 5.96 19.44 -25.24
N ARG A 431 5.84 18.98 -23.99
CA ARG A 431 6.55 19.49 -22.81
C ARG A 431 7.95 18.92 -22.59
N ASN A 432 8.35 17.91 -23.35
CA ASN A 432 9.75 17.45 -23.36
C ASN A 432 10.73 18.55 -23.79
N ILE A 433 10.23 19.63 -24.40
CA ILE A 433 10.99 20.82 -24.79
C ILE A 433 11.42 21.67 -23.58
N ASP A 434 10.65 21.68 -22.48
CA ASP A 434 10.93 22.46 -21.25
C ASP A 434 11.21 21.58 -20.01
N GLN A 435 11.46 20.29 -20.22
CA GLN A 435 11.78 19.29 -19.18
C GLN A 435 10.66 19.04 -18.16
N SER A 436 9.40 19.37 -18.46
CA SER A 436 8.23 18.97 -17.66
C SER A 436 8.29 19.33 -16.17
N LYS A 437 8.86 20.49 -15.81
CA LYS A 437 8.89 20.95 -14.41
C LYS A 437 7.63 21.76 -14.07
N MET A 438 6.52 21.07 -13.80
CA MET A 438 5.40 21.69 -13.09
C MET A 438 5.67 21.65 -11.58
N GLU A 439 5.65 22.80 -10.92
CA GLU A 439 5.72 22.85 -9.45
C GLU A 439 4.46 22.24 -8.82
N PHE A 440 4.54 21.85 -7.55
CA PHE A 440 3.39 21.30 -6.82
C PHE A 440 2.25 22.35 -6.80
N PRO A 441 1.04 22.02 -7.32
CA PRO A 441 0.05 23.05 -7.66
C PRO A 441 -0.92 23.39 -6.51
N PHE A 442 -0.71 22.85 -5.32
CA PHE A 442 -1.58 23.03 -4.16
C PHE A 442 -0.84 23.77 -3.05
N GLN A 443 -1.60 24.42 -2.16
CA GLN A 443 -1.06 25.18 -1.02
C GLN A 443 -1.29 24.43 0.30
N ILE A 444 -0.48 24.72 1.32
CA ILE A 444 -0.49 24.01 2.61
C ILE A 444 -1.86 24.06 3.29
N ASP A 445 -2.52 25.23 3.29
CA ASP A 445 -3.76 25.49 4.03
C ASP A 445 -5.04 25.05 3.31
N GLN A 446 -4.91 24.65 2.04
CA GLN A 446 -5.99 24.06 1.25
C GLN A 446 -6.35 22.65 1.74
N ILE A 447 -7.54 22.19 1.32
CA ILE A 447 -7.97 20.82 1.57
C ILE A 447 -7.06 19.85 0.79
N CYS A 448 -6.61 18.78 1.45
CA CYS A 448 -5.77 17.79 0.80
C CYS A 448 -6.57 17.00 -0.23
N ILE A 449 -5.89 16.50 -1.26
CA ILE A 449 -6.44 15.46 -2.14
C ILE A 449 -5.87 14.14 -1.63
N ASN A 450 -6.76 13.17 -1.43
CA ASN A 450 -6.39 11.86 -0.92
C ASN A 450 -5.56 11.07 -1.95
N GLY A 451 -4.90 10.00 -1.52
CA GLY A 451 -4.08 9.18 -2.42
C GLY A 451 -2.74 9.82 -2.78
N SER A 452 -2.32 9.63 -4.03
CA SER A 452 -1.02 10.03 -4.58
C SER A 452 -0.63 11.48 -4.30
N ARG A 453 -1.60 12.41 -4.33
CA ARG A 453 -1.35 13.85 -4.12
C ARG A 453 -0.91 14.19 -2.70
N PHE A 454 -1.32 13.40 -1.72
CA PHE A 454 -0.80 13.53 -0.36
C PHE A 454 0.69 13.20 -0.29
N PHE A 455 1.14 12.12 -0.94
CA PHE A 455 2.55 11.76 -0.97
C PHE A 455 3.39 12.78 -1.76
N ASP A 456 2.86 13.30 -2.88
CA ASP A 456 3.47 14.42 -3.60
C ASP A 456 3.66 15.66 -2.69
N MET A 457 2.63 16.00 -1.90
CA MET A 457 2.63 17.12 -0.97
C MET A 457 3.73 16.99 0.08
N ILE A 458 3.87 15.82 0.70
CA ILE A 458 4.87 15.60 1.75
C ILE A 458 6.29 15.65 1.18
N ARG A 459 6.53 15.03 0.02
CA ARG A 459 7.82 15.15 -0.67
C ARG A 459 8.15 16.60 -1.00
N TYR A 460 7.18 17.35 -1.52
CA TYR A 460 7.36 18.74 -1.92
C TYR A 460 7.70 19.64 -0.71
N TYR A 461 6.93 19.53 0.37
CA TYR A 461 7.17 20.37 1.54
C TYR A 461 8.35 19.93 2.40
N ASP A 462 8.77 18.67 2.37
CA ASP A 462 10.05 18.29 2.98
C ASP A 462 11.21 18.98 2.26
N ALA A 463 11.22 18.95 0.93
CA ALA A 463 12.22 19.63 0.12
C ALA A 463 12.17 21.15 0.32
N MET A 464 10.97 21.76 0.40
CA MET A 464 10.83 23.18 0.70
C MET A 464 11.31 23.53 2.11
N TYR A 465 10.98 22.71 3.10
CA TYR A 465 11.44 22.92 4.48
C TYR A 465 12.97 22.92 4.55
N ASN A 466 13.64 22.01 3.84
CA ASN A 466 15.11 21.99 3.72
C ASN A 466 15.66 23.29 3.12
N LYS A 467 15.02 23.82 2.07
CA LYS A 467 15.44 25.10 1.48
C LYS A 467 15.31 26.26 2.45
N ILE A 468 14.20 26.38 3.17
CA ILE A 468 13.98 27.56 4.02
C ILE A 468 14.87 27.59 5.27
N ILE A 469 15.38 26.44 5.73
CA ILE A 469 16.27 26.36 6.89
C ILE A 469 17.75 26.47 6.51
N ASP A 470 18.10 26.19 5.25
CA ASP A 470 19.46 26.34 4.75
C ASP A 470 19.80 27.82 4.55
N GLU A 471 20.81 28.30 5.29
CA GLU A 471 21.29 29.68 5.14
C GLU A 471 21.82 29.96 3.73
N ASN A 472 22.35 28.95 3.02
CA ASN A 472 22.95 29.15 1.70
C ASN A 472 21.93 29.56 0.63
N GLU A 473 20.68 29.14 0.74
CA GLU A 473 19.59 29.53 -0.16
C GLU A 473 19.35 31.05 -0.15
N TYR A 474 19.71 31.73 0.93
CA TYR A 474 19.52 33.17 1.08
C TYR A 474 20.69 34.01 0.55
N LYS A 475 21.85 33.41 0.25
CA LYS A 475 23.04 34.13 -0.24
C LYS A 475 22.77 34.87 -1.54
N ASN A 476 21.95 34.29 -2.42
CA ASN A 476 21.60 34.87 -3.72
C ASN A 476 20.76 36.15 -3.59
N TYR A 477 20.13 36.37 -2.44
CA TYR A 477 19.29 37.53 -2.13
C TYR A 477 19.97 38.50 -1.16
N ASP A 478 21.20 38.19 -0.76
CA ASP A 478 21.98 38.99 0.16
C ASP A 478 22.64 40.18 -0.56
N SER A 479 22.79 41.28 0.17
CA SER A 479 23.58 42.43 -0.26
C SER A 479 24.65 42.65 0.78
N THR A 480 25.92 42.73 0.37
CA THR A 480 27.09 42.79 1.26
C THR A 480 27.01 43.91 2.30
N GLU A 481 26.32 45.01 1.98
CA GLU A 481 26.15 46.19 2.83
C GLU A 481 25.09 46.05 3.93
N ASP A 482 24.24 45.03 3.88
CA ASP A 482 23.10 44.93 4.78
C ASP A 482 23.35 43.95 5.93
N GLU A 483 23.65 44.48 7.12
CA GLU A 483 23.93 43.68 8.32
C GLU A 483 22.72 42.86 8.83
N LYS A 484 21.52 43.14 8.33
CA LYS A 484 20.27 42.50 8.77
C LYS A 484 19.61 41.72 7.64
N SER A 485 20.38 41.27 6.65
CA SER A 485 19.86 40.49 5.54
C SER A 485 19.27 39.14 5.97
N ALA A 486 18.41 38.57 5.14
CA ALA A 486 17.85 37.24 5.36
C ALA A 486 18.93 36.18 5.61
N TYR A 487 20.01 36.20 4.83
CA TYR A 487 21.15 35.31 5.02
C TYR A 487 21.73 35.43 6.43
N LYS A 488 22.05 36.66 6.87
CA LYS A 488 22.63 36.91 8.20
C LYS A 488 21.67 36.52 9.33
N ILE A 489 20.37 36.77 9.17
CA ILE A 489 19.34 36.38 10.14
C ILE A 489 19.26 34.85 10.25
N VAL A 490 19.05 34.14 9.15
CA VAL A 490 18.91 32.67 9.16
C VAL A 490 20.19 32.02 9.69
N ARG A 491 21.35 32.51 9.26
CA ARG A 491 22.66 32.07 9.76
C ARG A 491 22.81 32.30 11.26
N MET A 492 22.46 33.48 11.78
CA MET A 492 22.51 33.74 13.22
C MET A 492 21.62 32.74 13.97
N LEU A 493 20.37 32.57 13.52
CA LEU A 493 19.40 31.68 14.16
C LEU A 493 19.83 30.21 14.11
N ASN A 494 20.59 29.80 13.11
CA ASN A 494 21.13 28.44 12.99
C ASN A 494 22.32 28.20 13.96
N ASN A 495 23.04 29.25 14.38
CA ASN A 495 24.35 29.11 15.01
C ASN A 495 24.48 29.69 16.43
N TYR A 496 23.58 30.58 16.87
CA TYR A 496 23.70 31.19 18.20
C TYR A 496 23.59 30.17 19.35
N SER A 497 24.28 30.46 20.47
CA SER A 497 24.54 29.51 21.56
C SER A 497 23.27 29.00 22.26
N ASN A 498 22.25 29.85 22.36
CA ASN A 498 21.04 29.59 23.11
C ASN A 498 19.90 28.94 22.28
N ARG A 499 20.15 28.60 21.02
CA ARG A 499 19.12 28.14 20.07
C ARG A 499 18.39 26.86 20.47
N ASN A 500 19.04 26.02 21.29
CA ASN A 500 18.51 24.72 21.71
C ASN A 500 17.71 24.77 23.03
N ARG A 501 17.55 25.96 23.64
CA ARG A 501 16.65 26.11 24.79
C ARG A 501 15.21 25.91 24.31
N THR A 502 14.39 25.25 25.12
CA THR A 502 13.00 24.89 24.77
C THR A 502 12.18 26.07 24.23
N GLY A 503 12.26 27.24 24.88
CA GLY A 503 11.55 28.44 24.43
C GLY A 503 12.05 28.98 23.08
N ASP A 504 13.36 28.94 22.84
CA ASP A 504 13.98 29.36 21.58
C ASP A 504 13.63 28.40 20.43
N ILE A 505 13.51 27.09 20.71
CA ILE A 505 12.99 26.09 19.76
C ILE A 505 11.56 26.44 19.35
N TYR A 506 10.67 26.77 20.29
CA TYR A 506 9.29 27.13 19.96
C TYR A 506 9.21 28.42 19.10
N VAL A 507 10.04 29.42 19.42
CA VAL A 507 10.12 30.67 18.63
C VAL A 507 10.64 30.38 17.22
N ARG A 508 11.67 29.53 17.08
CA ARG A 508 12.19 29.10 15.77
C ARG A 508 11.15 28.31 14.98
N GLN A 509 10.37 27.46 15.62
CA GLN A 509 9.28 26.73 14.95
C GLN A 509 8.21 27.67 14.40
N LEU A 510 7.80 28.70 15.15
CA LEU A 510 6.87 29.71 14.66
C LEU A 510 7.44 30.47 13.46
N PHE A 511 8.71 30.87 13.53
CA PHE A 511 9.43 31.52 12.43
C PHE A 511 9.44 30.64 11.17
N ASN A 512 9.80 29.36 11.30
CA ASN A 512 9.82 28.41 10.18
C ASN A 512 8.41 28.18 9.59
N CYS A 513 7.37 28.11 10.42
CA CYS A 513 5.98 27.95 9.96
C CYS A 513 5.52 29.15 9.12
N LEU A 514 5.83 30.37 9.54
CA LEU A 514 5.52 31.57 8.77
C LEU A 514 6.32 31.64 7.46
N LEU A 515 7.58 31.21 7.50
CA LEU A 515 8.47 31.24 6.35
C LEU A 515 8.08 30.22 5.28
N ILE A 516 7.79 28.97 5.66
CA ILE A 516 7.33 27.95 4.70
C ILE A 516 5.98 28.35 4.11
N TYR A 517 5.07 28.93 4.91
CA TYR A 517 3.78 29.38 4.41
C TYR A 517 3.90 30.57 3.46
N TYR A 518 4.84 31.49 3.71
CA TYR A 518 5.15 32.57 2.80
C TYR A 518 5.71 32.04 1.46
N VAL A 519 6.69 31.14 1.51
CA VAL A 519 7.36 30.59 0.32
C VAL A 519 6.40 29.73 -0.50
N ASP A 520 5.50 28.97 0.14
CA ASP A 520 4.40 28.25 -0.52
C ASP A 520 3.50 29.17 -1.35
N ARG A 521 3.30 30.42 -0.90
CA ARG A 521 2.41 31.40 -1.52
C ARG A 521 3.08 32.24 -2.59
N PHE A 522 4.28 32.72 -2.32
CA PHE A 522 4.95 33.78 -3.09
C PHE A 522 6.32 33.36 -3.63
N GLY A 523 6.75 32.13 -3.37
CA GLY A 523 8.13 31.71 -3.61
C GLY A 523 9.11 32.57 -2.82
N PHE A 524 10.29 32.82 -3.40
CA PHE A 524 11.34 33.65 -2.79
C PHE A 524 11.24 35.13 -3.19
N ALA A 525 10.11 35.58 -3.75
CA ALA A 525 9.90 36.98 -4.06
C ALA A 525 10.09 37.84 -2.80
N GLU A 526 10.87 38.93 -2.89
CA GLU A 526 11.10 39.87 -1.77
C GLU A 526 11.59 39.23 -0.45
N ILE A 527 12.18 38.02 -0.52
CA ILE A 527 12.46 37.19 0.67
C ILE A 527 13.35 37.91 1.69
N ASN A 528 14.29 38.76 1.24
CA ASN A 528 15.17 39.51 2.11
C ASN A 528 14.39 40.48 3.03
N LYS A 529 13.35 41.15 2.51
CA LYS A 529 12.48 42.05 3.29
C LYS A 529 11.54 41.27 4.19
N VAL A 530 10.98 40.17 3.68
CA VAL A 530 9.99 39.37 4.40
C VAL A 530 10.60 38.61 5.57
N VAL A 531 11.79 38.00 5.40
CA VAL A 531 12.50 37.33 6.51
C VAL A 531 12.76 38.29 7.66
N ARG A 532 13.19 39.53 7.38
CA ARG A 532 13.33 40.56 8.42
C ARG A 532 12.02 40.85 9.11
N LYS A 533 10.94 40.97 8.33
CA LYS A 533 9.63 41.28 8.87
C LYS A 533 9.11 40.19 9.78
N ILE A 534 9.20 38.93 9.35
CA ILE A 534 8.85 37.75 10.14
C ILE A 534 9.76 37.65 11.37
N PHE A 535 11.08 37.87 11.21
CA PHE A 535 12.03 37.85 12.33
C PHE A 535 11.62 38.86 13.41
N ARG A 536 11.37 40.12 13.05
CA ARG A 536 10.92 41.13 14.02
C ARG A 536 9.57 40.76 14.64
N TYR A 537 8.62 40.27 13.84
CA TYR A 537 7.32 39.86 14.35
C TYR A 537 7.39 38.69 15.33
N VAL A 538 8.28 37.73 15.12
CA VAL A 538 8.36 36.49 15.92
C VAL A 538 9.33 36.63 17.10
N TYR A 539 10.54 37.14 16.85
CA TYR A 539 11.59 37.18 17.87
C TYR A 539 11.39 38.27 18.92
N GLN A 540 10.48 39.24 18.70
CA GLN A 540 10.03 40.12 19.79
C GLN A 540 9.49 39.31 20.98
N ILE A 541 8.82 38.17 20.75
CA ILE A 541 8.29 37.30 21.82
C ILE A 541 9.44 36.84 22.73
N ARG A 542 10.57 36.46 22.14
CA ARG A 542 11.75 36.04 22.91
C ARG A 542 12.42 37.19 23.65
N LEU A 543 12.33 38.40 23.11
CA LEU A 543 12.93 39.60 23.71
C LEU A 543 12.13 40.14 24.89
N ILE A 544 10.81 39.98 24.92
CA ILE A 544 9.93 40.53 25.97
C ILE A 544 9.61 39.54 27.09
N HIS A 545 9.65 38.23 26.81
CA HIS A 545 9.30 37.21 27.81
C HIS A 545 10.54 36.57 28.42
N TYR A 546 10.61 36.55 29.76
CA TYR A 546 11.66 35.85 30.50
C TYR A 546 11.67 34.34 30.19
N SER A 547 10.49 33.73 30.13
CA SER A 547 10.31 32.33 29.72
C SER A 547 9.27 32.26 28.62
N VAL A 548 9.54 31.48 27.57
CA VAL A 548 8.62 31.26 26.45
C VAL A 548 8.15 29.81 26.50
N GLN A 549 6.85 29.62 26.72
CA GLN A 549 6.22 28.32 26.73
C GLN A 549 5.44 28.09 25.43
N LEU A 550 5.13 26.84 25.10
CA LEU A 550 4.36 26.51 23.91
C LEU A 550 3.01 27.27 23.81
N PRO A 551 2.22 27.45 24.89
CA PRO A 551 1.00 28.24 24.84
C PRO A 551 1.23 29.71 24.45
N THR A 552 2.37 30.31 24.81
CA THR A 552 2.73 31.67 24.41
C THR A 552 2.83 31.77 22.89
N ILE A 553 3.50 30.81 22.26
CA ILE A 553 3.67 30.75 20.81
C ILE A 553 2.35 30.45 20.10
N ASP A 554 1.62 29.45 20.58
CA ASP A 554 0.35 29.07 19.97
C ASP A 554 -0.70 30.19 20.04
N ASN A 555 -0.79 30.91 21.17
CA ASN A 555 -1.65 32.07 21.30
C ASN A 555 -1.19 33.22 20.39
N SER A 556 0.12 33.46 20.27
CA SER A 556 0.67 34.49 19.38
C SER A 556 0.42 34.18 17.90
N ALA A 557 0.39 32.91 17.52
CA ALA A 557 0.09 32.48 16.16
C ALA A 557 -1.42 32.54 15.86
N THR A 558 -2.24 32.06 16.80
CA THR A 558 -3.70 31.96 16.69
C THR A 558 -4.39 33.32 16.71
N ASN A 559 -3.96 34.22 17.59
CA ASN A 559 -4.52 35.58 17.73
C ASN A 559 -3.72 36.62 16.92
N GLY A 560 -2.60 36.21 16.34
CA GLY A 560 -1.73 37.07 15.56
C GLY A 560 -2.29 37.37 14.16
N ILE A 561 -1.85 38.48 13.57
CA ILE A 561 -2.31 38.89 12.23
C ILE A 561 -1.48 38.24 11.12
N MET A 562 -0.22 37.84 11.38
CA MET A 562 0.73 37.48 10.33
C MET A 562 0.28 36.31 9.45
N PHE A 563 -0.22 35.21 10.04
CA PHE A 563 -0.74 34.08 9.26
C PHE A 563 -1.93 34.48 8.40
N LYS A 564 -2.88 35.23 8.96
CA LYS A 564 -4.03 35.76 8.23
C LYS A 564 -3.58 36.67 7.08
N THR A 565 -2.62 37.55 7.30
CA THR A 565 -2.11 38.42 6.24
C THR A 565 -1.44 37.62 5.13
N ILE A 566 -0.60 36.63 5.46
CA ILE A 566 0.02 35.77 4.43
C ILE A 566 -1.05 35.05 3.61
N ARG A 567 -2.14 34.58 4.26
CA ARG A 567 -3.27 33.90 3.61
C ARG A 567 -4.12 34.82 2.72
N ASP A 568 -4.30 36.07 3.10
CA ASP A 568 -5.23 36.96 2.39
C ASP A 568 -4.50 37.85 1.36
N ALA A 569 -3.19 38.04 1.52
CA ALA A 569 -2.37 38.93 0.70
C ALA A 569 -2.30 38.51 -0.76
N GLN A 570 -2.39 39.49 -1.65
CA GLN A 570 -2.19 39.36 -3.10
C GLN A 570 -0.75 39.73 -3.51
N SER A 571 0.01 40.35 -2.60
CA SER A 571 1.40 40.77 -2.85
C SER A 571 2.26 40.67 -1.57
N PRO A 572 3.57 40.36 -1.68
CA PRO A 572 4.51 40.44 -0.57
C PRO A 572 4.48 41.76 0.22
N TYR A 573 4.16 42.87 -0.44
CA TYR A 573 4.17 44.20 0.16
C TYR A 573 3.10 44.38 1.25
N GLU A 574 1.99 43.64 1.22
CA GLU A 574 1.00 43.66 2.29
C GLU A 574 1.59 43.12 3.61
N ILE A 575 2.50 42.15 3.52
CA ILE A 575 3.20 41.58 4.68
C ILE A 575 4.33 42.49 5.13
N ILE A 576 5.13 43.00 4.19
CA ILE A 576 6.26 43.91 4.45
C ILE A 576 5.76 45.17 5.19
N ASN A 577 4.62 45.71 4.76
CA ASN A 577 4.04 46.94 5.29
C ASN A 577 3.19 46.74 6.56
N LEU A 578 3.02 45.51 7.06
CA LEU A 578 2.31 45.27 8.31
C LEU A 578 2.92 46.09 9.44
N MET A 579 2.11 46.69 10.31
CA MET A 579 2.65 47.30 11.52
C MET A 579 3.10 46.22 12.50
N THR A 580 4.33 46.32 12.99
CA THR A 580 4.85 45.45 14.07
C THR A 580 4.79 46.22 15.38
N PRO A 581 4.26 45.63 16.48
CA PRO A 581 4.22 46.28 17.79
C PRO A 581 5.60 46.78 18.21
N GLN A 582 5.65 47.94 18.87
CA GLN A 582 6.89 48.42 19.49
C GLN A 582 7.12 47.67 20.80
N ILE A 583 8.39 47.33 21.08
CA ILE A 583 8.78 46.72 22.34
C ILE A 583 8.87 47.83 23.40
N GLU A 584 8.02 47.76 24.42
CA GLU A 584 8.05 48.71 25.55
C GLU A 584 9.19 48.39 26.53
N SER A 585 9.40 47.11 26.85
CA SER A 585 10.44 46.66 27.79
C SER A 585 11.02 45.31 27.39
N LEU A 586 12.34 45.16 27.55
CA LEU A 586 13.05 43.90 27.32
C LEU A 586 13.10 43.04 28.59
N ALA A 587 13.02 41.72 28.42
CA ALA A 587 13.29 40.78 29.49
C ALA A 587 14.78 40.85 29.91
N SER A 588 15.05 40.63 31.19
CA SER A 588 16.40 40.68 31.75
C SER A 588 17.36 39.64 31.14
N ASN A 589 16.83 38.54 30.61
CA ASN A 589 17.59 37.48 29.94
C ASN A 589 17.52 37.54 28.41
N ALA A 590 17.11 38.68 27.83
CA ALA A 590 17.06 38.86 26.39
C ALA A 590 18.45 38.72 25.74
N ASP A 591 18.56 37.81 24.77
CA ASP A 591 19.81 37.44 24.11
C ASP A 591 20.43 38.60 23.33
N SER A 592 21.74 38.81 23.46
CA SER A 592 22.44 39.93 22.82
C SER A 592 22.47 39.85 21.29
N GLN A 593 22.58 38.65 20.71
CA GLN A 593 22.63 38.47 19.26
C GLN A 593 21.26 38.75 18.63
N ILE A 594 20.18 38.29 19.29
CA ILE A 594 18.81 38.58 18.86
C ILE A 594 18.55 40.09 18.93
N LYS A 595 18.97 40.77 20.01
CA LYS A 595 18.85 42.23 20.14
C LYS A 595 19.56 42.99 19.02
N GLN A 596 20.80 42.61 18.71
CA GLN A 596 21.60 43.27 17.68
C GLN A 596 20.95 43.22 16.29
N LEU A 597 20.32 42.10 15.93
CA LEU A 597 19.62 41.98 14.65
C LEU A 597 18.22 42.61 14.66
N TYR A 598 17.60 42.73 15.84
CA TYR A 598 16.24 43.27 15.99
C TYR A 598 16.17 44.80 15.91
N PHE A 599 17.07 45.48 16.62
CA PHE A 599 17.18 46.95 16.70
C PHE A 599 18.15 47.43 15.65
#